data_AF-A0A083ZUY5-F1
#
_entry.id   AF-A0A083ZUY5-F1
#
_cell.length_a   1.000
_cell.length_b   1.000
_cell.length_c   1.000
_cell.angle_alpha   90.00
_cell.angle_beta   90.00
_cell.angle_gamma   90.00
#
_symmetry.space_group_name_H-M   'P 1'
#
loop_
_entity.id
_entity.type
_entity.pdbx_description
1 polymer ?
#
loop_
_entity_poly.entity_id
_entity_poly.type
_entity_poly.pdbx_seq_one_letter_code
_entity_poly.pdbx_strand_id
1 'polypeptide(L)'
;MIRNDSSHCPNHRQPWLLSEMRYVEAHYGKTPTSKIAEHLGRTATAVRMCANKLGCSKAASTLWSEAEKDIIRTHYANGEGITRVMQLLPGRTRKTIFMMAYTIGVVSARNWSAQECKILKKYYPLLGTATVDKLVGRTIDAVKIKANDMGLRFFGCSGPGKQRMWQPEELKKLEKHLHLPLTELAAYFPDRTLISVKKAKQRLVNKRKGRVQPSSKGKG
;
A
#
# COMPACT_ATOMS: atom_id res chain seq x y z
N MET A 1 -19.76 -43.07 -24.15
CA MET A 1 -19.45 -41.76 -23.51
C MET A 1 -20.66 -41.33 -22.71
N ILE A 2 -20.64 -41.54 -21.39
CA ILE A 2 -21.73 -41.13 -20.49
C ILE A 2 -21.58 -39.62 -20.27
N ARG A 3 -22.55 -38.83 -20.74
CA ARG A 3 -22.63 -37.40 -20.44
C ARG A 3 -23.09 -37.25 -19.00
N ASN A 4 -22.19 -36.72 -18.17
CA ASN A 4 -22.43 -36.38 -16.79
C ASN A 4 -23.33 -35.12 -16.73
N ASP A 5 -24.65 -35.31 -16.67
CA ASP A 5 -25.65 -34.23 -16.64
C ASP A 5 -25.82 -33.70 -15.20
N SER A 6 -24.81 -32.98 -14.74
CA SER A 6 -24.77 -32.39 -13.40
C SER A 6 -25.46 -31.02 -13.40
N SER A 7 -26.80 -30.93 -13.47
CA SER A 7 -27.54 -29.67 -13.15
C SER A 7 -29.07 -29.76 -13.02
N HIS A 8 -29.71 -30.93 -13.11
CA HIS A 8 -31.18 -30.99 -13.01
C HIS A 8 -31.64 -31.20 -11.56
N CYS A 9 -31.91 -30.11 -10.84
CA CYS A 9 -32.62 -30.21 -9.56
C CYS A 9 -34.14 -30.25 -9.82
N PRO A 10 -34.87 -31.30 -9.38
CA PRO A 10 -36.28 -31.51 -9.74
C PRO A 10 -37.21 -30.32 -9.44
N ASN A 11 -36.89 -29.53 -8.41
CA ASN A 11 -37.75 -28.47 -7.91
C ASN A 11 -37.22 -27.06 -8.22
N HIS A 12 -36.45 -26.87 -9.29
CA HIS A 12 -35.78 -25.59 -9.60
C HIS A 12 -36.73 -24.38 -9.73
N ARG A 13 -37.98 -24.60 -10.17
CA ARG A 13 -39.00 -23.56 -10.39
C ARG A 13 -40.28 -23.73 -9.58
N GLN A 14 -40.31 -24.71 -8.67
CA GLN A 14 -41.51 -24.97 -7.88
C GLN A 14 -41.62 -23.97 -6.70
N PRO A 15 -42.83 -23.49 -6.38
CA PRO A 15 -43.06 -22.64 -5.22
C PRO A 15 -42.67 -23.38 -3.94
N TRP A 16 -42.27 -22.66 -2.89
CA TRP A 16 -41.91 -23.26 -1.60
C TRP A 16 -43.17 -23.73 -0.87
N LEU A 17 -43.24 -25.01 -0.52
CA LEU A 17 -44.30 -25.51 0.33
C LEU A 17 -44.01 -25.20 1.80
N LEU A 18 -45.07 -25.07 2.61
CA LEU A 18 -44.94 -24.82 4.05
C LEU A 18 -44.16 -25.93 4.76
N SER A 19 -44.30 -27.18 4.34
CA SER A 19 -43.54 -28.33 4.86
C SER A 19 -42.05 -28.22 4.55
N GLU A 20 -41.68 -27.82 3.34
CA GLU A 20 -40.29 -27.58 2.95
C GLU A 20 -39.69 -26.42 3.76
N MET A 21 -40.45 -25.33 3.96
CA MET A 21 -40.01 -24.18 4.76
C MET A 21 -39.76 -24.56 6.22
N ARG A 22 -40.66 -25.35 6.83
CA ARG A 22 -40.48 -25.90 8.19
C ARG A 22 -39.28 -26.83 8.29
N TYR A 23 -39.04 -27.63 7.26
CA TYR A 23 -37.86 -28.50 7.20
C TYR A 23 -36.57 -27.69 7.16
N VAL A 24 -36.53 -26.62 6.34
CA VAL A 24 -35.40 -25.68 6.32
C VAL A 24 -35.22 -25.05 7.70
N GLU A 25 -36.26 -24.51 8.32
CA GLU A 25 -36.18 -23.90 9.67
C GLU A 25 -35.63 -24.87 10.74
N ALA A 26 -36.07 -26.13 10.74
CA ALA A 26 -35.68 -27.12 11.75
C ALA A 26 -34.21 -27.59 11.60
N HIS A 27 -33.71 -27.68 10.37
CA HIS A 27 -32.44 -28.31 10.04
C HIS A 27 -31.33 -27.35 9.62
N TYR A 28 -31.65 -26.12 9.20
CA TYR A 28 -30.68 -25.14 8.74
C TYR A 28 -29.76 -24.71 9.89
N GLY A 29 -28.45 -24.92 9.72
CA GLY A 29 -27.43 -24.68 10.76
C GLY A 29 -27.06 -25.90 11.60
N LYS A 30 -27.87 -26.97 11.58
CA LYS A 30 -27.57 -28.28 12.19
C LYS A 30 -27.03 -29.29 11.18
N THR A 31 -27.53 -29.25 9.95
CA THR A 31 -27.08 -30.12 8.85
C THR A 31 -26.41 -29.29 7.74
N PRO A 32 -25.45 -29.87 6.99
CA PRO A 32 -24.86 -29.20 5.83
C PRO A 32 -25.93 -28.83 4.81
N THR A 33 -25.86 -27.59 4.30
CA THR A 33 -26.85 -27.06 3.34
C THR A 33 -26.97 -27.90 2.08
N SER A 34 -25.93 -28.61 1.67
CA SER A 34 -25.96 -29.55 0.54
C SER A 34 -26.90 -30.74 0.77
N LYS A 35 -26.93 -31.31 1.99
CA LYS A 35 -27.84 -32.41 2.32
C LYS A 35 -29.30 -31.97 2.41
N ILE A 36 -29.53 -30.76 2.94
CA ILE A 36 -30.87 -30.14 2.93
C ILE A 36 -31.34 -29.92 1.49
N ALA A 37 -30.44 -29.45 0.62
CA ALA A 37 -30.72 -29.21 -0.79
C ALA A 37 -31.06 -30.51 -1.55
N GLU A 38 -30.29 -31.58 -1.31
CA GLU A 38 -30.55 -32.91 -1.84
C GLU A 38 -31.91 -33.46 -1.39
N HIS A 39 -32.21 -33.38 -0.09
CA HIS A 39 -33.49 -33.85 0.47
C HIS A 39 -34.71 -33.13 -0.12
N LEU A 40 -34.58 -31.84 -0.41
CA LEU A 40 -35.67 -31.02 -0.96
C LEU A 40 -35.69 -31.01 -2.51
N GLY A 41 -34.73 -31.67 -3.17
CA GLY A 41 -34.58 -31.62 -4.63
C GLY A 41 -34.34 -30.20 -5.17
N ARG A 42 -33.71 -29.32 -4.38
CA ARG A 42 -33.43 -27.91 -4.70
C ARG A 42 -31.93 -27.63 -4.71
N THR A 43 -31.53 -26.46 -5.20
CA THR A 43 -30.12 -26.04 -5.12
C THR A 43 -29.78 -25.54 -3.70
N ALA A 44 -28.51 -25.70 -3.30
CA ALA A 44 -28.03 -25.13 -2.04
C ALA A 44 -28.22 -23.61 -1.95
N THR A 45 -28.16 -22.91 -3.09
CA THR A 45 -28.44 -21.47 -3.17
C THR A 45 -29.91 -21.16 -2.86
N ALA A 46 -30.86 -21.93 -3.39
CA ALA A 46 -32.28 -21.77 -3.10
C ALA A 46 -32.58 -22.00 -1.61
N VAL A 47 -31.98 -23.03 -0.99
CA VAL A 47 -32.11 -23.29 0.45
C VAL A 47 -31.56 -22.13 1.28
N ARG A 48 -30.39 -21.57 0.94
CA ARG A 48 -29.83 -20.39 1.62
C ARG A 48 -30.76 -19.17 1.52
N MET A 49 -31.34 -18.93 0.35
CA MET A 49 -32.29 -17.84 0.15
C MET A 49 -33.58 -18.03 0.94
N CYS A 50 -34.11 -19.25 0.99
CA CYS A 50 -35.28 -19.57 1.79
C CYS A 50 -34.99 -19.37 3.28
N ALA A 51 -33.87 -19.88 3.79
CA ALA A 51 -33.46 -19.67 5.17
C ALA A 51 -33.25 -18.19 5.52
N ASN A 52 -32.72 -17.38 4.59
CA ASN A 52 -32.64 -15.92 4.76
C ASN A 52 -34.04 -15.30 4.87
N LYS A 53 -34.98 -15.69 4.01
CA LYS A 53 -36.37 -15.21 4.03
C LYS A 53 -37.10 -15.63 5.32
N LEU A 54 -36.76 -16.79 5.87
CA LEU A 54 -37.26 -17.32 7.13
C LEU A 54 -36.54 -16.75 8.37
N GLY A 55 -35.54 -15.88 8.20
CA GLY A 55 -34.75 -15.34 9.32
C GLY A 55 -33.86 -16.37 10.04
N CYS A 56 -33.71 -17.58 9.48
CA CYS A 56 -32.90 -18.67 10.02
C CYS A 56 -31.40 -18.50 9.73
N SER A 57 -31.00 -17.48 8.96
CA SER A 57 -29.60 -17.18 8.72
C SER A 57 -28.99 -16.42 9.88
N LYS A 58 -27.70 -16.67 10.15
CA LYS A 58 -26.96 -15.93 11.18
C LYS A 58 -26.90 -14.44 10.79
N ALA A 59 -27.85 -13.65 11.29
CA ALA A 59 -27.90 -12.20 11.15
C ALA A 59 -26.67 -11.49 11.77
N ALA A 60 -25.91 -12.19 12.62
CA ALA A 60 -24.82 -11.62 13.40
C ALA A 60 -23.61 -11.11 12.59
N SER A 61 -23.45 -11.47 11.30
CA SER A 61 -22.29 -11.05 10.49
C SER A 61 -22.49 -9.72 9.74
N THR A 62 -23.68 -9.12 9.78
CA THR A 62 -23.95 -7.87 9.03
C THR A 62 -23.81 -6.60 9.88
N LEU A 63 -24.20 -6.65 11.15
CA LEU A 63 -24.18 -5.48 12.04
C LEU A 63 -22.80 -5.33 12.67
N TRP A 64 -22.17 -4.17 12.49
CA TRP A 64 -20.92 -3.80 13.14
C TRP A 64 -21.20 -3.10 14.45
N SER A 65 -20.66 -3.64 15.54
CA SER A 65 -20.73 -3.01 16.86
C SER A 65 -19.81 -1.78 16.91
N GLU A 66 -20.10 -0.84 17.82
CA GLU A 66 -19.21 0.31 18.04
C GLU A 66 -17.81 -0.11 18.53
N ALA A 67 -17.71 -1.18 19.32
CA ALA A 67 -16.41 -1.73 19.73
C ALA A 67 -15.59 -2.23 18.54
N GLU A 68 -16.20 -2.93 17.58
CA GLU A 68 -15.51 -3.36 16.36
C GLU A 68 -15.10 -2.16 15.47
N LYS A 69 -15.95 -1.13 15.39
CA LYS A 69 -15.60 0.11 14.69
C LYS A 69 -14.46 0.84 15.37
N ASP A 70 -14.40 0.86 16.70
CA ASP A 70 -13.32 1.47 17.47
C ASP A 70 -11.98 0.77 17.24
N ILE A 71 -11.98 -0.57 17.16
CA ILE A 71 -10.81 -1.36 16.74
C ILE A 71 -10.31 -0.93 15.35
N ILE A 72 -11.22 -0.63 14.41
CA ILE A 72 -10.82 -0.10 13.09
C ILE A 72 -10.28 1.33 13.23
N ARG A 73 -10.93 2.21 13.98
CA ARG A 73 -10.49 3.61 14.18
C ARG A 73 -9.10 3.70 14.81
N THR A 74 -8.71 2.73 15.61
CA THR A 74 -7.42 2.69 16.31
C THR A 74 -6.39 1.86 15.53
N HIS A 75 -6.55 0.53 15.51
CA HIS A 75 -5.53 -0.39 14.98
C HIS A 75 -5.38 -0.34 13.46
N TYR A 76 -6.48 -0.19 12.72
CA TYR A 76 -6.43 -0.08 11.27
C TYR A 76 -5.88 1.29 10.83
N ALA A 77 -6.29 2.37 11.50
CA ALA A 77 -5.75 3.72 11.29
C ALA A 77 -4.24 3.79 11.58
N ASN A 78 -3.79 3.21 12.70
CA ASN A 78 -2.37 3.15 13.08
C ASN A 78 -1.51 2.31 12.13
N GLY A 79 -2.13 1.54 11.23
CA GLY A 79 -1.40 0.74 10.26
C GLY A 79 -0.70 -0.47 10.88
N GLU A 80 -1.28 -1.08 11.91
CA GLU A 80 -0.74 -2.32 12.53
C GLU A 80 -0.78 -3.52 11.57
N GLY A 81 -1.50 -3.39 10.46
CA GLY A 81 -1.59 -4.37 9.40
C GLY A 81 -2.83 -5.24 9.51
N ILE A 82 -3.36 -5.65 8.36
CA ILE A 82 -4.66 -6.31 8.28
C ILE A 82 -4.72 -7.63 9.04
N THR A 83 -3.60 -8.37 9.11
CA THR A 83 -3.51 -9.64 9.87
C THR A 83 -3.76 -9.43 11.35
N ARG A 84 -3.20 -8.36 11.94
CA ARG A 84 -3.41 -8.03 13.36
C ARG A 84 -4.85 -7.61 13.61
N VAL A 85 -5.40 -6.76 12.74
CA VAL A 85 -6.81 -6.32 12.83
C VAL A 85 -7.78 -7.51 12.72
N MET A 86 -7.47 -8.49 11.88
CA MET A 86 -8.27 -9.73 11.77
C MET A 86 -8.23 -10.60 13.04
N GLN A 87 -7.12 -10.60 13.79
CA GLN A 87 -7.07 -11.30 15.08
C GLN A 87 -7.96 -10.64 16.14
N LEU A 88 -8.08 -9.31 16.09
CA LEU A 88 -8.92 -8.53 17.01
C LEU A 88 -10.41 -8.57 16.63
N LEU A 89 -10.73 -8.95 15.39
CA LEU A 89 -12.09 -9.02 14.85
C LEU A 89 -12.42 -10.44 14.38
N PRO A 90 -12.53 -11.43 15.30
CA PRO A 90 -12.83 -12.80 14.93
C PRO A 90 -14.17 -12.89 14.19
N GLY A 91 -14.18 -13.58 13.05
CA GLY A 91 -15.37 -13.72 12.21
C GLY A 91 -15.56 -12.60 11.19
N ARG A 92 -14.73 -11.55 11.19
CA ARG A 92 -14.68 -10.55 10.11
C ARG A 92 -13.64 -10.92 9.07
N THR A 93 -14.01 -10.82 7.81
CA THR A 93 -13.08 -11.03 6.69
C THR A 93 -12.32 -9.74 6.39
N ARG A 94 -11.15 -9.86 5.76
CA ARG A 94 -10.41 -8.71 5.20
C ARG A 94 -11.31 -7.78 4.38
N LYS A 95 -12.16 -8.35 3.52
CA LYS A 95 -13.06 -7.58 2.64
C LYS A 95 -14.06 -6.77 3.46
N THR A 96 -14.69 -7.38 4.46
CA THR A 96 -15.66 -6.68 5.32
C THR A 96 -15.00 -5.60 6.17
N ILE A 97 -13.76 -5.80 6.63
CA ILE A 97 -12.99 -4.79 7.37
C ILE A 97 -12.69 -3.59 6.48
N PHE A 98 -12.23 -3.81 5.24
CA PHE A 98 -11.98 -2.71 4.30
C PHE A 98 -13.25 -1.94 3.95
N MET A 99 -14.35 -2.64 3.70
CA MET A 99 -15.65 -2.00 3.45
C MET A 99 -16.09 -1.17 4.64
N MET A 100 -15.94 -1.69 5.87
CA MET A 100 -16.29 -0.93 7.06
C MET A 100 -15.38 0.28 7.25
N ALA A 101 -14.06 0.12 7.14
CA ALA A 101 -13.10 1.23 7.22
C ALA A 101 -13.43 2.34 6.21
N TYR A 102 -13.82 1.97 4.98
CA TYR A 102 -14.31 2.91 3.98
C TYR A 102 -15.59 3.62 4.45
N THR A 103 -16.59 2.86 4.93
CA THR A 103 -17.86 3.41 5.43
C THR A 103 -17.68 4.39 6.59
N ILE A 104 -16.74 4.12 7.51
CA ILE A 104 -16.43 5.01 8.64
C ILE A 104 -15.33 6.04 8.34
N GLY A 105 -14.85 6.11 7.10
CA GLY A 105 -13.86 7.10 6.65
C GLY A 105 -12.44 6.92 7.20
N VAL A 106 -12.09 5.73 7.68
CA VAL A 106 -10.77 5.45 8.26
C VAL A 106 -9.79 4.98 7.17
N VAL A 107 -8.67 5.68 7.05
CA VAL A 107 -7.57 5.34 6.16
C VAL A 107 -6.42 4.74 6.95
N SER A 108 -5.82 3.66 6.44
CA SER A 108 -4.68 3.04 7.11
C SER A 108 -3.39 3.86 6.91
N ALA A 109 -2.64 4.07 7.99
CA ALA A 109 -1.31 4.69 7.94
C ALA A 109 -0.28 3.93 7.09
N ARG A 110 -0.55 2.68 6.67
CA ARG A 110 0.29 1.98 5.68
C ARG A 110 -0.02 2.35 4.23
N ASN A 111 -1.23 2.79 3.93
CA ASN A 111 -1.63 3.09 2.56
C ASN A 111 -1.26 4.54 2.22
N TRP A 112 -0.44 4.71 1.20
CA TRP A 112 -0.09 6.02 0.65
C TRP A 112 -0.98 6.34 -0.54
N SER A 113 -1.73 7.44 -0.47
CA SER A 113 -2.52 7.93 -1.58
C SER A 113 -1.64 8.46 -2.71
N ALA A 114 -2.21 8.53 -3.92
CA ALA A 114 -1.53 9.11 -5.08
C ALA A 114 -1.14 10.59 -4.84
N GLN A 115 -1.95 11.33 -4.08
CA GLN A 115 -1.69 12.73 -3.74
C GLN A 115 -0.51 12.86 -2.75
N GLU A 116 -0.47 12.04 -1.70
CA GLU A 116 0.66 12.01 -0.75
C GLU A 116 1.95 11.62 -1.47
N CYS A 117 1.91 10.66 -2.39
CA CYS A 117 3.04 10.28 -3.22
C CYS A 117 3.53 11.44 -4.11
N LYS A 118 2.62 12.25 -4.68
CA LYS A 118 2.97 13.45 -5.46
C LYS A 118 3.63 14.52 -4.58
N ILE A 119 3.10 14.76 -3.38
CA ILE A 119 3.69 15.68 -2.40
C ILE A 119 5.11 15.21 -2.04
N LEU A 120 5.27 13.92 -1.72
CA LEU A 120 6.57 13.35 -1.37
C LEU A 120 7.59 13.52 -2.51
N LYS A 121 7.23 13.21 -3.75
CA LYS A 121 8.10 13.41 -4.92
C LYS A 121 8.55 14.87 -5.10
N LYS A 122 7.65 15.84 -4.87
CA LYS A 122 7.93 17.27 -5.06
C LYS A 122 8.77 17.86 -3.93
N TYR A 123 8.46 17.51 -2.68
CA TYR A 123 9.00 18.21 -1.52
C TYR A 123 10.10 17.44 -0.76
N TYR A 124 10.09 16.10 -0.78
CA TYR A 124 11.12 15.30 -0.10
C TYR A 124 12.55 15.59 -0.56
N PRO A 125 12.84 15.78 -1.87
CA PRO A 125 14.19 16.11 -2.30
C PRO A 125 14.71 17.46 -1.78
N LEU A 126 13.80 18.39 -1.45
CA LEU A 126 14.09 19.77 -1.04
C LEU A 126 14.08 19.96 0.47
N LEU A 127 13.10 19.35 1.15
CA LEU A 127 12.83 19.53 2.58
C LEU A 127 13.22 18.30 3.42
N GLY A 128 13.38 17.14 2.77
CA GLY A 128 13.66 15.88 3.46
C GLY A 128 12.53 15.52 4.43
N THR A 129 12.88 15.28 5.68
CA THR A 129 11.94 14.91 6.75
C THR A 129 10.93 16.01 7.09
N ALA A 130 11.24 17.29 6.82
CA ALA A 130 10.29 18.40 7.01
C ALA A 130 9.11 18.35 6.01
N THR A 131 9.11 17.42 5.05
CA THR A 131 7.94 17.15 4.21
C THR A 131 6.74 16.62 5.02
N VAL A 132 6.97 16.12 6.24
CA VAL A 132 5.92 15.62 7.13
C VAL A 132 4.87 16.70 7.44
N ASP A 133 5.26 17.97 7.51
CA ASP A 133 4.36 19.09 7.79
C ASP A 133 3.30 19.30 6.69
N LYS A 134 3.58 18.77 5.49
CA LYS A 134 2.65 18.78 4.34
C LYS A 134 1.80 17.52 4.23
N LEU A 135 2.03 16.54 5.11
CA LEU A 135 1.39 15.24 5.11
C LEU A 135 0.64 15.05 6.44
N VAL A 136 -0.61 15.51 6.48
CA VAL A 136 -1.46 15.42 7.67
C VAL A 136 -1.58 13.96 8.13
N GLY A 137 -1.29 13.69 9.40
CA GLY A 137 -1.41 12.36 10.00
C GLY A 137 -0.27 11.38 9.65
N ARG A 138 0.82 11.84 9.02
CA ARG A 138 2.00 11.00 8.77
C ARG A 138 3.11 11.28 9.78
N THR A 139 3.88 10.24 10.11
CA THR A 139 5.07 10.36 10.96
C THR A 139 6.32 10.54 10.10
N ILE A 140 7.38 11.09 10.69
CA ILE A 140 8.67 11.28 10.02
C ILE A 140 9.22 9.94 9.49
N ASP A 141 9.06 8.87 10.25
CA ASP A 141 9.57 7.55 9.85
C ASP A 141 8.76 6.95 8.70
N ALA A 142 7.43 7.17 8.66
CA ALA A 142 6.63 6.79 7.51
C ALA A 142 7.11 7.51 6.23
N VAL A 143 7.42 8.80 6.33
CA VAL A 143 7.97 9.61 5.22
C VAL A 143 9.31 9.06 4.75
N LYS A 144 10.24 8.72 5.66
CA LYS A 144 11.54 8.12 5.32
C LYS A 144 11.39 6.77 4.62
N ILE A 145 10.56 5.88 5.19
CA ILE A 145 10.32 4.54 4.64
C ILE A 145 9.73 4.68 3.24
N LYS A 146 8.71 5.53 3.07
CA LYS A 146 8.09 5.71 1.76
C LYS A 146 9.02 6.38 0.76
N ALA A 147 9.82 7.35 1.19
CA ALA A 147 10.79 7.97 0.31
C ALA A 147 11.83 6.97 -0.18
N ASN A 148 12.30 6.07 0.70
CA ASN A 148 13.21 5.00 0.33
C ASN A 148 12.56 4.00 -0.65
N ASP A 149 11.32 3.58 -0.38
CA ASP A 149 10.50 2.74 -1.28
C ASP A 149 10.34 3.39 -2.67
N MET A 150 10.18 4.71 -2.72
CA MET A 150 10.07 5.48 -3.97
C MET A 150 11.42 5.88 -4.57
N GLY A 151 12.55 5.49 -3.97
CA GLY A 151 13.90 5.86 -4.41
C GLY A 151 14.23 7.36 -4.31
N LEU A 152 13.47 8.11 -3.52
CA LEU A 152 13.66 9.55 -3.32
C LEU A 152 14.83 9.81 -2.39
N ARG A 153 15.76 10.67 -2.82
CA ARG A 153 16.90 11.11 -2.01
C ARG A 153 16.72 12.57 -1.62
N PHE A 154 16.97 12.86 -0.35
CA PHE A 154 17.06 14.23 0.14
C PHE A 154 18.43 14.81 -0.24
N PHE A 155 18.44 15.98 -0.87
CA PHE A 155 19.66 16.57 -1.39
C PHE A 155 20.39 17.50 -0.40
N GLY A 156 19.85 17.67 0.81
CA GLY A 156 20.41 18.54 1.83
C GLY A 156 19.83 19.95 1.78
N CYS A 157 19.71 20.58 2.95
CA CYS A 157 19.23 21.94 3.10
C CYS A 157 20.38 22.94 2.80
N SER A 158 20.06 24.02 2.08
CA SER A 158 20.94 25.17 1.81
C SER A 158 21.15 26.03 3.06
N GLY A 159 21.65 25.43 4.14
CA GLY A 159 22.05 26.15 5.36
C GLY A 159 23.56 26.44 5.36
N PRO A 160 24.01 27.56 5.97
CA PRO A 160 25.43 27.84 6.12
C PRO A 160 26.12 26.66 6.83
N GLY A 161 27.16 26.11 6.20
CA GLY A 161 27.94 24.98 6.73
C GLY A 161 27.49 23.57 6.32
N LYS A 162 26.32 23.38 5.68
CA LYS A 162 25.86 22.04 5.21
C LYS A 162 26.12 21.86 3.71
N GLN A 163 26.95 20.88 3.34
CA GLN A 163 27.25 20.58 1.93
C GLN A 163 26.08 19.85 1.28
N ARG A 164 25.29 20.57 0.47
CA ARG A 164 24.23 20.00 -0.38
C ARG A 164 24.84 18.99 -1.38
N MET A 165 24.16 17.88 -1.63
CA MET A 165 24.59 16.90 -2.64
C MET A 165 24.55 17.51 -4.04
N TRP A 166 25.51 17.15 -4.89
CA TRP A 166 25.57 17.62 -6.28
C TRP A 166 24.51 16.91 -7.12
N GLN A 167 23.66 17.69 -7.80
CA GLN A 167 22.65 17.14 -8.69
C GLN A 167 23.28 16.56 -9.96
N PRO A 168 22.65 15.56 -10.61
CA PRO A 168 23.12 15.04 -11.89
C PRO A 168 23.29 16.14 -12.96
N GLU A 169 22.37 17.09 -13.01
CA GLU A 169 22.40 18.22 -13.94
C GLU A 169 23.56 19.18 -13.63
N GLU A 170 23.78 19.51 -12.35
CA GLU A 170 24.90 20.33 -11.89
C GLU A 170 26.24 19.66 -12.22
N LEU A 171 26.35 18.33 -12.02
CA LEU A 171 27.54 17.56 -12.37
C LEU A 171 27.79 17.57 -13.87
N LYS A 172 26.75 17.39 -14.70
CA LYS A 172 26.86 17.46 -16.16
C LYS A 172 27.28 18.85 -16.63
N LYS A 173 26.76 19.91 -15.99
CA LYS A 173 27.18 21.29 -16.25
C LYS A 173 28.63 21.53 -15.84
N LEU A 174 29.05 21.06 -14.67
CA LEU A 174 30.43 21.14 -14.20
C LEU A 174 31.39 20.37 -15.11
N GLU A 175 30.96 19.21 -15.62
CA GLU A 175 31.75 18.39 -16.54
C GLU A 175 32.02 19.09 -17.87
N LYS A 176 31.05 19.82 -18.42
CA LYS A 176 31.24 20.62 -19.64
C LYS A 176 32.23 21.76 -19.45
N HIS A 177 32.23 22.40 -18.28
CA HIS A 177 33.04 23.59 -17.98
C HIS A 177 34.33 23.27 -17.21
N LEU A 178 34.80 22.01 -17.22
CA LEU A 178 36.00 21.57 -16.50
C LEU A 178 37.27 22.37 -16.84
N HIS A 179 37.33 22.93 -18.05
CA HIS A 179 38.44 23.72 -18.57
C HIS A 179 38.51 25.14 -17.98
N LEU A 180 37.40 25.67 -17.45
CA LEU A 180 37.36 27.04 -16.91
C LEU A 180 38.05 27.14 -15.53
N PRO A 181 38.59 28.34 -15.20
CA PRO A 181 39.15 28.62 -13.89
C PRO A 181 38.06 28.56 -12.79
N LEU A 182 38.50 28.38 -11.54
CA LEU A 182 37.60 28.16 -10.41
C LEU A 182 36.64 29.34 -10.17
N THR A 183 37.10 30.56 -10.45
CA THR A 183 36.36 31.82 -10.29
C THR A 183 35.16 31.88 -11.25
N GLU A 184 35.38 31.60 -12.54
CA GLU A 184 34.30 31.53 -13.53
C GLU A 184 33.36 30.36 -13.27
N LEU A 185 33.88 29.21 -12.83
CA LEU A 185 33.06 28.08 -12.41
C LEU A 185 32.12 28.43 -11.25
N ALA A 186 32.56 29.24 -10.29
CA ALA A 186 31.71 29.68 -9.18
C ALA A 186 30.54 30.55 -9.66
N ALA A 187 30.72 31.35 -10.71
CA ALA A 187 29.64 32.16 -11.28
C ALA A 187 28.49 31.31 -11.85
N TYR A 188 28.77 30.09 -12.32
CA TYR A 188 27.73 29.16 -12.81
C TYR A 188 26.92 28.47 -11.70
N PHE A 189 27.38 28.54 -10.44
CA PHE A 189 26.80 27.88 -9.28
C PHE A 189 26.70 28.85 -8.07
N PRO A 190 25.86 29.90 -8.14
CA PRO A 190 25.78 30.93 -7.10
C PRO A 190 25.35 30.38 -5.72
N ASP A 191 24.58 29.30 -5.70
CA ASP A 191 24.14 28.62 -4.47
C ASP A 191 25.22 27.72 -3.84
N ARG A 192 26.42 27.63 -4.45
CA ARG A 192 27.50 26.74 -4.03
C ARG A 192 28.72 27.55 -3.61
N THR A 193 29.31 27.18 -2.47
CA THR A 193 30.57 27.79 -2.05
C THR A 193 31.71 27.40 -2.98
N LEU A 194 32.68 28.31 -3.17
CA LEU A 194 33.91 28.07 -3.93
C LEU A 194 34.63 26.77 -3.52
N ILE A 195 34.64 26.48 -2.22
CA ILE A 195 35.22 25.25 -1.66
C ILE A 195 34.47 23.99 -2.16
N SER A 196 33.14 24.05 -2.25
CA SER A 196 32.31 22.93 -2.75
C SER A 196 32.57 22.66 -4.23
N VAL A 197 32.62 23.73 -5.05
CA VAL A 197 32.93 23.64 -6.48
C VAL A 197 34.33 23.07 -6.72
N LYS A 198 35.34 23.53 -5.96
CA LYS A 198 36.71 23.00 -6.02
C LYS A 198 36.77 21.50 -5.73
N LYS A 199 36.14 21.06 -4.63
CA LYS A 199 36.10 19.65 -4.24
C LYS A 199 35.36 18.79 -5.29
N ALA A 200 34.29 19.29 -5.87
CA ALA A 200 33.55 18.58 -6.92
C ALA A 200 34.36 18.45 -8.22
N LYS A 201 35.03 19.53 -8.66
CA LYS A 201 35.96 19.52 -9.80
C LYS A 201 37.05 18.47 -9.59
N GLN A 202 37.66 18.46 -8.42
CA GLN A 202 38.72 17.49 -8.08
C GLN A 202 38.22 16.04 -8.08
N ARG A 203 37.02 15.77 -7.55
CA ARG A 203 36.40 14.43 -7.61
C ARG A 203 36.17 13.96 -9.05
N LEU A 204 35.69 14.83 -9.93
CA LEU A 204 35.49 14.51 -11.35
C LEU A 204 36.81 14.24 -12.08
N VAL A 205 37.83 15.07 -11.84
CA VAL A 205 39.18 14.88 -12.41
C VAL A 205 39.78 13.55 -11.94
N ASN A 206 39.68 13.24 -10.64
CA ASN A 206 40.16 11.96 -10.10
C ASN A 206 39.40 10.76 -10.68
N LYS A 207 38.08 10.88 -10.89
CA LYS A 207 37.26 9.84 -11.55
C LYS A 207 37.66 9.63 -13.01
N ARG A 208 38.03 10.69 -13.75
CA ARG A 208 38.58 10.59 -15.11
C ARG A 208 39.97 9.93 -15.11
N LYS A 209 40.87 10.34 -14.23
CA LYS A 209 42.21 9.74 -14.08
C LYS A 209 42.13 8.25 -13.72
N GLY A 210 41.22 7.86 -12.83
CA GLY A 210 41.01 6.46 -12.45
C GLY A 210 40.40 5.58 -13.55
N ARG A 211 39.69 6.17 -14.53
CA ARG A 211 39.22 5.45 -15.74
C ARG A 211 40.31 5.26 -16.79
N VAL A 212 41.36 6.09 -16.77
CA VAL A 212 42.46 6.08 -17.75
C VAL A 212 43.60 5.12 -17.34
N GLN A 213 43.57 4.56 -16.13
CA GLN A 213 44.50 3.52 -15.67
C GLN A 213 43.80 2.14 -15.62
N PRO A 214 43.64 1.40 -16.74
CA PRO A 214 43.23 0.01 -16.71
C PRO A 214 44.43 -0.89 -16.41
N SER A 215 44.37 -1.59 -15.26
CA SER A 215 44.91 -2.93 -15.00
C SER A 215 46.08 -3.42 -15.88
N SER A 216 47.29 -2.92 -15.63
CA SER A 216 48.52 -3.65 -15.96
C SER A 216 48.96 -4.51 -14.75
N LYS A 217 48.28 -5.63 -14.54
CA LYS A 217 48.85 -6.75 -13.79
C LYS A 217 48.61 -8.04 -14.57
N GLY A 218 49.55 -8.30 -15.49
CA GLY A 218 49.76 -9.64 -16.03
C GLY A 218 50.21 -10.55 -14.90
N LYS A 219 49.52 -11.68 -14.74
CA LYS A 219 49.98 -12.79 -13.92
C LYS A 219 51.13 -13.47 -14.66
N GLY A 220 52.32 -13.44 -14.07
CA GLY A 220 53.33 -14.49 -14.27
C GLY A 220 53.09 -15.61 -13.28
#